data_AF-A0A453RVK3-F1
#
_entry.id   AF-A0A453RVK3-F1
#
_cell.length_a   1.000
_cell.length_b   1.000
_cell.length_c   1.000
_cell.angle_alpha   90.00
_cell.angle_beta   90.00
_cell.angle_gamma   90.00
#
_symmetry.space_group_name_H-M   'P 1'
#
loop_
_entity.id
_entity.type
_entity.pdbx_description
1 polymer ?
#
loop_
_entity_poly.entity_id
_entity_poly.type
_entity_poly.pdbx_seq_one_letter_code
_entity_poly.pdbx_strand_id
1 'polypeptide(L)'
;MQLVRSSKTAININGDVGPFFSSSAGVKQGDPISPLLFNFVVDALAGILDKARRAGHLSGVVGHLIPGGGVTHLQYADDTMIVV
;
A
#
# COMPACT_ATOMS: atom_id res chain seq x y z
N MET A 1 9.69 10.30 13.75
CA MET A 1 9.92 9.79 12.37
C MET A 1 9.75 10.92 11.37
N GLN A 2 10.82 11.33 10.70
CA GLN A 2 10.81 12.43 9.71
C GLN A 2 10.33 11.99 8.31
N LEU A 3 10.28 10.67 8.10
CA LEU A 3 10.11 10.01 6.80
C LEU A 3 8.69 10.13 6.19
N VAL A 4 7.68 10.35 7.03
CA VAL A 4 6.26 10.44 6.63
C VAL A 4 5.71 11.85 6.86
N ARG A 5 6.60 12.85 7.01
CA ARG A 5 6.20 14.25 7.15
C ARG A 5 5.93 14.87 5.78
N SER A 6 5.05 15.87 5.75
CA SER A 6 4.72 16.62 4.52
C SER A 6 5.99 17.12 3.84
N SER A 7 6.14 16.77 2.57
CA SER A 7 7.25 17.22 1.73
C SER A 7 6.83 18.44 0.90
N LYS A 8 7.80 19.30 0.59
CA LYS A 8 7.65 20.34 -0.42
C LYS A 8 8.29 19.86 -1.72
N THR A 9 7.56 19.99 -2.82
CA THR A 9 8.00 19.60 -4.17
C THR A 9 7.81 20.78 -5.12
N ALA A 10 8.64 20.84 -6.15
CA ALA A 10 8.49 21.76 -7.27
C ALA A 10 8.52 20.95 -8.58
N ILE A 11 7.88 21.45 -9.62
CA ILE A 11 7.89 20.82 -10.95
C ILE A 11 8.98 21.49 -11.77
N ASN A 12 9.87 20.68 -12.35
CA ASN A 12 10.88 21.14 -13.31
C ASN A 12 10.34 20.89 -14.73
N ILE A 13 10.24 21.95 -15.52
CA ILE A 13 9.87 21.89 -16.94
C ILE A 13 11.06 22.38 -17.75
N ASN A 14 11.75 21.47 -18.44
CA ASN A 14 12.89 21.78 -19.32
C ASN A 14 14.05 22.56 -18.66
N GLY A 15 14.29 22.36 -17.36
CA GLY A 15 15.33 23.05 -16.60
C GLY A 15 14.79 24.20 -15.75
N ASP A 16 13.62 24.73 -16.06
CA ASP A 16 12.97 25.78 -15.26
C ASP A 16 12.16 25.15 -14.12
N VAL A 17 12.61 25.40 -12.89
CA VAL A 17 11.97 24.93 -11.67
C VAL A 17 10.91 25.94 -11.24
N GLY A 18 9.65 25.49 -11.20
CA GLY A 18 8.53 26.30 -10.72
C GLY A 18 8.53 26.53 -9.19
N PRO A 19 7.50 27.20 -8.65
CA PRO A 19 7.38 27.42 -7.22
C PRO A 19 7.17 26.11 -6.45
N PHE A 20 7.68 26.06 -5.21
CA PHE A 20 7.44 24.93 -4.32
C PHE A 20 6.01 24.94 -3.78
N PHE A 21 5.40 23.75 -3.75
CA PHE A 21 4.11 23.49 -3.12
C PHE A 21 4.21 22.29 -2.18
N SER A 22 3.33 22.23 -1.20
CA SER A 22 3.26 21.11 -0.25
C SER A 22 2.34 20.02 -0.79
N SER A 23 2.76 18.76 -0.70
CA SER A 23 1.84 17.63 -0.86
C SER A 23 1.31 17.21 0.51
N SER A 24 -0.01 17.09 0.65
CA SER A 24 -0.66 16.63 1.87
C SER A 24 -0.89 15.11 1.89
N ALA A 25 -0.92 14.47 0.73
CA ALA A 25 -1.24 13.06 0.58
C ALA A 25 -0.36 12.38 -0.49
N GLY A 26 -0.26 11.06 -0.38
CA GLY A 26 0.54 10.24 -1.28
C GLY A 26 2.03 10.23 -0.93
N VAL A 27 2.76 9.41 -1.67
CA VAL A 27 4.22 9.29 -1.58
C VAL A 27 4.85 9.84 -2.86
N LYS A 28 6.07 10.34 -2.77
CA LYS A 28 6.73 10.97 -3.92
C LYS A 28 7.17 9.90 -4.92
N GLN A 29 6.66 9.96 -6.15
CA GLN A 29 7.11 9.07 -7.21
C GLN A 29 8.60 9.31 -7.51
N GLY A 30 9.36 8.24 -7.71
CA GLY A 30 10.81 8.31 -7.92
C GLY A 30 11.63 8.54 -6.65
N ASP A 31 10.99 8.69 -5.47
CA ASP A 31 11.70 8.61 -4.21
C ASP A 31 12.02 7.14 -3.90
N PRO A 32 13.30 6.78 -3.65
CA PRO A 32 13.69 5.40 -3.37
C PRO A 32 12.94 4.74 -2.21
N ILE A 33 12.36 5.50 -1.28
CA ILE A 33 11.65 4.94 -0.13
C ILE A 33 10.14 4.74 -0.34
N SER A 34 9.56 5.39 -1.35
CA SER A 34 8.13 5.31 -1.63
C SER A 34 7.62 3.88 -1.83
N PRO A 35 8.34 2.97 -2.53
CA PRO A 35 7.91 1.57 -2.66
C PRO A 35 7.83 0.84 -1.31
N LEU A 36 8.77 1.11 -0.40
CA LEU A 36 8.77 0.50 0.94
C LEU A 36 7.60 0.99 1.78
N LEU A 37 7.30 2.29 1.72
CA LEU A 37 6.13 2.86 2.39
C LEU A 37 4.82 2.27 1.87
N PHE A 38 4.74 2.02 0.56
CA PHE A 38 3.58 1.37 -0.04
C PHE A 38 3.39 -0.06 0.51
N ASN A 39 4.46 -0.86 0.56
CA ASN A 39 4.42 -2.21 1.11
C ASN A 39 3.95 -2.26 2.56
N PHE A 40 4.33 -1.27 3.40
CA PHE A 40 3.84 -1.22 4.78
C PHE A 40 2.32 -1.05 4.87
N VAL A 41 1.72 -0.22 4.00
CA VAL A 41 0.27 -0.02 3.97
C VAL A 41 -0.44 -1.29 3.51
N VAL A 42 0.12 -1.93 2.49
CA VAL A 42 -0.42 -3.16 1.90
C VAL A 42 -0.34 -4.35 2.88
N ASP A 43 0.75 -4.46 3.64
CA ASP A 43 0.90 -5.46 4.72
C ASP A 43 -0.12 -5.22 5.86
N ALA A 44 -0.37 -3.97 6.21
CA ALA A 44 -1.42 -3.62 7.17
C ALA A 44 -2.82 -4.02 6.67
N LEU A 45 -3.12 -3.80 5.38
CA LEU A 45 -4.35 -4.25 4.74
C LEU A 45 -4.48 -5.78 4.79
N ALA A 46 -3.40 -6.51 4.48
CA ALA A 46 -3.36 -7.96 4.55
C ALA A 46 -3.70 -8.46 5.97
N GLY A 47 -3.14 -7.82 6.99
CA GLY A 47 -3.44 -8.12 8.40
C GLY A 47 -4.89 -7.83 8.80
N ILE A 48 -5.52 -6.79 8.24
CA ILE A 48 -6.95 -6.49 8.45
C ILE A 48 -7.83 -7.59 7.84
N LEU A 49 -7.54 -8.01 6.62
CA LEU A 49 -8.31 -9.04 5.93
C LEU A 49 -8.19 -10.41 6.64
N ASP A 50 -7.00 -10.74 7.13
CA ASP A 50 -6.78 -11.96 7.91
C ASP A 50 -7.48 -11.91 9.28
N LYS A 51 -7.56 -10.74 9.93
CA LYS A 51 -8.40 -10.56 11.13
C LYS A 51 -9.89 -10.78 10.82
N ALA A 52 -10.38 -10.20 9.72
CA ALA A 52 -11.78 -10.36 9.30
C ALA A 52 -12.11 -11.83 9.00
N ARG A 53 -11.19 -12.55 8.35
CA ARG A 53 -11.30 -13.98 8.09
C ARG A 53 -11.34 -14.81 9.37
N ARG A 54 -10.44 -14.56 10.33
CA ARG A 54 -10.47 -15.24 11.63
C ARG A 54 -11.75 -14.99 12.43
N ALA A 55 -12.34 -13.80 12.28
CA ALA A 55 -13.63 -13.47 12.88
C ALA A 55 -14.82 -14.09 12.14
N GLY A 56 -14.59 -14.82 11.04
CA GLY A 56 -15.64 -15.45 10.22
C GLY A 56 -16.38 -14.48 9.31
N HIS A 57 -15.91 -13.23 9.15
CA HIS A 57 -16.51 -12.27 8.22
C HIS A 57 -16.15 -12.56 6.77
N LEU A 58 -14.99 -13.19 6.54
CA LEU A 58 -14.50 -13.58 5.22
C LEU A 58 -14.14 -15.07 5.24
N SER A 59 -14.36 -15.77 4.13
CA SER A 59 -13.81 -17.10 3.90
C SER A 59 -12.61 -16.97 2.98
N GLY A 60 -11.51 -17.68 3.26
CA GLY A 60 -10.44 -17.77 2.29
C GLY A 60 -10.79 -18.79 1.21
N VAL A 61 -10.41 -18.51 -0.03
CA VAL A 61 -10.48 -19.49 -1.12
C VAL A 61 -9.40 -20.55 -0.95
N VAL A 62 -9.62 -21.73 -1.55
CA VAL A 62 -8.68 -22.87 -1.54
C VAL A 62 -8.16 -23.26 -0.14
N GLY A 63 -9.00 -23.14 0.90
CA GLY A 63 -8.64 -23.52 2.28
C GLY A 63 -8.24 -24.99 2.47
N HIS A 64 -8.58 -25.87 1.52
CA HIS A 64 -8.13 -27.26 1.49
C HIS A 64 -6.64 -27.42 1.09
N LEU A 65 -6.06 -26.44 0.40
CA LEU A 65 -4.66 -26.42 0.00
C LEU A 65 -3.79 -25.59 0.94
N ILE A 66 -4.37 -24.59 1.60
CA ILE A 66 -3.64 -23.61 2.41
C ILE A 66 -4.11 -23.71 3.86
N PRO A 67 -3.33 -24.41 4.71
CA PRO A 67 -3.58 -24.49 6.14
C PRO A 67 -3.65 -23.10 6.75
N GLY A 68 -4.53 -22.93 7.73
CA GLY A 68 -4.73 -21.64 8.38
C GLY A 68 -5.81 -20.78 7.74
N GLY A 69 -6.51 -21.26 6.70
CA GLY A 69 -7.82 -20.75 6.28
C GLY A 69 -7.88 -20.10 4.90
N GLY A 70 -7.05 -20.55 3.95
CA GLY A 70 -7.14 -20.13 2.55
C GLY A 70 -6.54 -18.75 2.25
N VAL A 71 -6.66 -18.34 0.99
CA VAL A 71 -6.22 -17.02 0.50
C VAL A 71 -7.41 -16.07 0.54
N THR A 72 -7.20 -14.85 1.03
CA THR A 72 -8.24 -13.80 1.06
C THR A 72 -7.98 -12.67 0.07
N HIS A 73 -6.73 -12.51 -0.37
CA HIS A 73 -6.30 -11.46 -1.27
C HIS A 73 -5.01 -11.84 -1.98
N LEU A 74 -4.79 -11.25 -3.15
CA LEU A 74 -3.53 -11.23 -3.89
C LEU A 74 -3.17 -9.77 -4.16
N GLN A 75 -1.91 -9.41 -3.93
CA GLN A 75 -1.44 -8.03 -3.98
C GLN A 75 -0.17 -7.95 -4.84
N TYR A 76 -0.10 -6.95 -5.71
CA TYR A 76 1.08 -6.64 -6.51
C TYR A 76 1.17 -5.14 -6.75
N ALA A 77 2.21 -4.49 -6.21
CA ALA A 77 2.31 -3.03 -6.22
C ALA A 77 0.98 -2.40 -5.75
N ASP A 78 0.37 -1.55 -6.55
CA ASP A 78 -0.91 -0.88 -6.30
C ASP A 78 -2.16 -1.71 -6.64
N ASP A 79 -2.01 -2.87 -7.27
CA ASP A 79 -3.12 -3.77 -7.58
C ASP A 79 -3.42 -4.71 -6.40
N THR A 80 -4.70 -4.76 -6.00
CA THR A 80 -5.20 -5.70 -4.98
C THR A 80 -6.44 -6.42 -5.49
N MET A 81 -6.36 -7.74 -5.57
CA MET A 81 -7.51 -8.60 -5.84
C MET A 81 -7.98 -9.22 -4.53
N ILE A 82 -9.22 -8.94 -4.13
CA ILE A 82 -9.87 -9.58 -2.98
C ILE A 82 -10.55 -10.85 -3.46
N VAL A 83 -10.31 -11.96 -2.78
CA VAL A 83 -10.81 -13.29 -3.14
C VAL A 83 -11.41 -13.93 -1.90
N VAL A 84 -12.73 -13.94 -1.80
CA VAL A 84 -13.49 -14.36 -0.60
C VAL A 84 -14.65 -15.27 -0.96
#